data_AF-A0AAU4PHK6-F1
#
_entry.id   AF-A0AAU4PHK6-F1
#
_cell.length_a   1.000
_cell.length_b   1.000
_cell.length_c   1.000
_cell.angle_alpha   90.00
_cell.angle_beta   90.00
_cell.angle_gamma   90.00
#
_symmetry.space_group_name_H-M   'P 1'
#
loop_
_entity.id
_entity.type
_entity.pdbx_description
1 polymer ?
#
loop_
_entity_poly.entity_id
_entity_poly.type
_entity_poly.pdbx_seq_one_letter_code
_entity_poly.pdbx_strand_id
1 'polypeptide(L)'
;MTTGQNGLREQKKQATRVALREAALRLALAHGPGNVRVDDIAEAAGVSPRTYNNYFSSREQAIVAAVTAERESRVVAAMAAAPAHVRLADALTEAVLEQYTEPRDRDELLLIIASPALRDTFLDTTAAIEHPLATAIGRRLGDTDTPTARVLAASVAAAVRIALQEWLQPPAAPLAAGGLVVPSGSLTELLRSALAVLAPALDAAEEGAQPGAHQSTRATDDAASTSQ
;
A
#
# COMPACT_ATOMS: atom_id res chain seq x y z
N MET A 1 30.64 18.72 -5.60
CA MET A 1 31.11 17.87 -4.48
C MET A 1 30.13 17.90 -3.28
N THR A 2 28.81 17.96 -3.49
CA THR A 2 27.81 18.18 -2.40
C THR A 2 26.84 17.00 -2.19
N THR A 3 26.97 15.92 -2.95
CA THR A 3 26.07 14.75 -2.90
C THR A 3 26.27 13.87 -1.66
N GLY A 4 27.47 13.86 -1.05
CA GLY A 4 27.77 13.01 0.10
C GLY A 4 27.14 13.45 1.43
N GLN A 5 27.07 14.77 1.70
CA GLN A 5 26.48 15.28 2.95
C GLN A 5 24.94 15.21 2.95
N ASN A 6 24.30 15.44 1.81
CA ASN A 6 22.85 15.27 1.67
C ASN A 6 22.43 13.80 1.82
N GLY A 7 23.19 12.86 1.25
CA GLY A 7 22.92 11.43 1.40
C GLY A 7 22.98 10.96 2.86
N LEU A 8 23.99 11.40 3.61
CA LEU A 8 24.13 11.02 5.03
C LEU A 8 23.01 11.60 5.91
N ARG A 9 22.54 12.81 5.59
CA ARG A 9 21.43 13.45 6.31
C ARG A 9 20.10 12.75 6.04
N GLU A 10 19.81 12.43 4.78
CA GLU A 10 18.59 11.68 4.42
C GLU A 10 18.61 10.26 4.99
N GLN A 11 19.77 9.61 5.00
CA GLN A 11 19.93 8.29 5.63
C GLN A 11 19.67 8.34 7.13
N LYS A 12 20.24 9.33 7.85
CA LYS A 12 19.97 9.53 9.28
C LYS A 12 18.51 9.85 9.55
N LYS A 13 17.89 10.66 8.69
CA LYS A 13 16.47 11.00 8.77
C LYS A 13 15.60 9.75 8.62
N GLN A 14 15.85 8.92 7.62
CA GLN A 14 15.12 7.68 7.41
C GLN A 14 15.34 6.69 8.55
N ALA A 15 16.58 6.51 9.02
CA ALA A 15 16.90 5.65 10.16
C ALA A 15 16.15 6.09 11.43
N THR A 16 16.05 7.40 11.67
CA THR A 16 15.30 7.95 12.81
C THR A 16 13.81 7.65 12.68
N ARG A 17 13.24 7.85 11.47
CA ARG A 17 11.83 7.55 11.20
C ARG A 17 11.52 6.05 11.40
N VAL A 18 12.44 5.17 11.02
CA VAL A 18 12.33 3.72 11.22
C VAL A 18 12.40 3.35 12.71
N ALA A 19 13.35 3.90 13.46
CA ALA A 19 13.45 3.64 14.90
C ALA A 19 12.18 4.09 15.66
N LEU A 20 11.63 5.25 15.29
CA LEU A 20 10.41 5.79 15.88
C LEU A 20 9.18 4.90 15.64
N ARG A 21 8.94 4.46 14.39
CA ARG A 21 7.78 3.60 14.07
C ARG A 21 7.90 2.21 14.74
N GLU A 22 9.12 1.65 14.78
CA GLU A 22 9.37 0.35 15.42
C GLU A 22 9.16 0.42 16.94
N ALA A 23 9.64 1.49 17.57
CA ALA A 23 9.39 1.74 18.99
C ALA A 23 7.90 1.91 19.28
N ALA A 24 7.18 2.66 18.44
CA ALA A 24 5.74 2.88 18.57
C ALA A 24 4.94 1.57 18.49
N LEU A 25 5.19 0.75 17.46
CA LEU A 25 4.50 -0.54 17.28
C LEU A 25 4.81 -1.50 18.44
N ARG A 26 6.07 -1.62 18.85
CA ARG A 26 6.47 -2.47 19.98
C ARG A 26 5.77 -2.09 21.27
N LEU A 27 5.72 -0.79 21.60
CA LEU A 27 5.03 -0.30 22.80
C LEU A 27 3.51 -0.51 22.71
N ALA A 28 2.92 -0.31 21.53
CA ALA A 28 1.49 -0.52 21.30
C ALA A 28 1.09 -1.99 21.46
N LEU A 29 1.91 -2.92 20.95
CA LEU A 29 1.71 -4.36 21.13
C LEU A 29 1.89 -4.79 22.60
N ALA A 30 2.86 -4.22 23.31
CA ALA A 30 3.17 -4.61 24.69
C ALA A 30 2.19 -4.05 25.73
N HIS A 31 1.72 -2.82 25.54
CA HIS A 31 0.97 -2.08 26.57
C HIS A 31 -0.46 -1.72 26.13
N GLY A 32 -0.82 -2.02 24.88
CA GLY A 32 -2.06 -1.56 24.26
C GLY A 32 -1.93 -0.12 23.75
N PRO A 33 -2.61 0.22 22.64
CA PRO A 33 -2.39 1.49 21.96
C PRO A 33 -2.87 2.68 22.79
N GLY A 34 -3.83 2.51 23.71
CA GLY A 34 -4.30 3.56 24.61
C GLY A 34 -3.28 4.02 25.65
N ASN A 35 -2.29 3.18 25.99
CA ASN A 35 -1.34 3.45 27.09
C ASN A 35 0.01 4.01 26.62
N VAL A 36 0.26 4.06 25.31
CA VAL A 36 1.52 4.56 24.74
C VAL A 36 1.54 6.09 24.69
N ARG A 37 2.60 6.73 25.19
CA ARG A 37 2.82 8.18 25.10
C ARG A 37 3.91 8.51 24.08
N VAL A 38 3.86 9.72 23.52
CA VAL A 38 4.90 10.24 22.60
C VAL A 38 6.27 10.25 23.27
N ASP A 39 6.33 10.61 24.56
CA ASP A 39 7.58 10.66 25.31
C ASP A 39 8.21 9.26 25.42
N ASP A 40 7.41 8.22 25.69
CA ASP A 40 7.88 6.84 25.78
C ASP A 40 8.44 6.35 24.43
N ILE A 41 7.79 6.72 23.32
CA ILE A 41 8.25 6.38 21.97
C ILE A 41 9.58 7.09 21.67
N ALA A 42 9.67 8.39 21.97
CA ALA A 42 10.85 9.18 21.74
C ALA A 42 12.05 8.66 22.55
N GLU A 43 11.83 8.36 23.83
CA GLU A 43 12.82 7.74 24.71
C GLU A 43 13.27 6.37 24.18
N ALA A 44 12.33 5.50 23.82
CA ALA A 44 12.62 4.17 23.29
C ALA A 44 13.36 4.20 21.94
N ALA A 45 13.27 5.29 21.18
CA ALA A 45 13.99 5.53 19.94
C ALA A 45 15.28 6.37 20.12
N GLY A 46 15.61 6.78 21.35
CA GLY A 46 16.80 7.56 21.67
C GLY A 46 16.78 8.99 21.15
N VAL A 47 15.60 9.61 21.03
CA VAL A 47 15.43 10.97 20.53
C VAL A 47 14.57 11.83 21.46
N SER A 48 14.60 13.16 21.27
CA SER A 48 13.73 14.06 22.04
C SER A 48 12.27 14.05 21.52
N PRO A 49 11.26 14.40 22.35
CA PRO A 49 9.88 14.61 21.88
C PRO A 49 9.77 15.67 20.78
N ARG A 50 10.62 16.71 20.81
CA ARG A 50 10.73 17.67 19.72
C ARG A 50 11.18 17.02 18.42
N THR A 51 12.15 16.09 18.49
CA THR A 51 12.60 15.32 17.34
C THR A 51 11.46 14.46 16.82
N TYR A 52 10.75 13.73 17.70
CA TYR A 52 9.58 12.94 17.35
C TYR A 52 8.56 13.75 16.52
N ASN A 53 8.18 14.94 17.00
CA ASN A 53 7.18 15.79 16.36
C ASN A 53 7.61 16.32 14.98
N ASN A 54 8.90 16.25 14.65
CA ASN A 54 9.38 16.56 13.30
C ASN A 54 9.11 15.43 12.29
N TYR A 55 8.77 14.22 12.75
CA TYR A 55 8.52 13.05 11.91
C TYR A 55 7.05 12.62 11.92
N PHE A 56 6.39 12.69 13.06
CA PHE A 56 5.01 12.24 13.23
C PHE A 56 4.17 13.28 13.97
N SER A 57 2.95 13.52 13.49
CA SER A 57 2.00 14.45 14.10
C SER A 57 1.25 13.83 15.29
N SER A 58 1.22 12.50 15.37
CA SER A 58 0.57 11.76 16.46
C SER A 58 1.25 10.40 16.70
N ARG A 59 0.97 9.79 17.85
CA ARG A 59 1.40 8.41 18.17
C ARG A 59 0.70 7.39 17.28
N GLU A 60 -0.57 7.63 16.95
CA GLU A 60 -1.35 6.79 16.05
C GLU A 60 -0.69 6.73 14.68
N GLN A 61 -0.23 7.87 14.17
CA GLN A 61 0.49 7.93 12.89
C GLN A 61 1.79 7.12 12.92
N ALA A 62 2.55 7.16 14.02
CA ALA A 62 3.78 6.38 14.14
C ALA A 62 3.52 4.87 14.22
N ILE A 63 2.48 4.46 14.97
CA ILE A 63 2.06 3.05 15.07
C ILE A 63 1.61 2.53 13.70
N VAL A 64 0.70 3.26 13.04
CA VAL A 64 0.17 2.89 11.71
C VAL A 64 1.28 2.85 10.67
N ALA A 65 2.20 3.82 10.67
CA ALA A 65 3.31 3.86 9.72
C ALA A 65 4.28 2.67 9.84
N ALA A 66 4.34 2.00 10.99
CA ALA A 66 5.10 0.77 11.14
C ALA A 66 4.45 -0.37 10.36
N VAL A 67 3.14 -0.55 10.55
CA VAL A 67 2.34 -1.61 9.92
C VAL A 67 2.23 -1.39 8.41
N THR A 68 1.97 -0.16 7.96
CA THR A 68 1.80 0.12 6.54
C THR A 68 3.11 0.02 5.78
N ALA A 69 4.21 0.60 6.27
CA ALA A 69 5.45 0.65 5.51
C ALA A 69 6.09 -0.73 5.28
N GLU A 70 5.89 -1.69 6.18
CA GLU A 70 6.31 -3.07 5.96
C GLU A 70 5.47 -3.73 4.85
N ARG A 71 4.14 -3.58 4.90
CA ARG A 71 3.22 -4.09 3.87
C ARG A 71 3.49 -3.48 2.50
N GLU A 72 3.68 -2.16 2.44
CA GLU A 72 4.05 -1.44 1.22
C GLU A 72 5.33 -2.01 0.60
N SER A 73 6.35 -2.25 1.44
CA SER A 73 7.62 -2.81 0.99
C SER A 73 7.46 -4.24 0.44
N ARG A 74 6.63 -5.06 1.08
CA ARG A 74 6.32 -6.43 0.65
C ARG A 74 5.52 -6.45 -0.66
N VAL A 75 4.53 -5.57 -0.84
CA VAL A 75 3.79 -5.44 -2.12
C VAL A 75 4.74 -5.09 -3.26
N VAL A 76 5.63 -4.11 -3.06
CA VAL A 76 6.61 -3.72 -4.08
C VAL A 76 7.59 -4.86 -4.38
N ALA A 77 8.03 -5.59 -3.35
CA ALA A 77 8.93 -6.74 -3.53
C ALA A 77 8.24 -7.87 -4.30
N ALA A 78 6.99 -8.19 -3.98
CA ALA A 78 6.19 -9.20 -4.68
C ALA A 78 5.97 -8.80 -6.15
N MET A 79 5.66 -7.53 -6.42
CA MET A 79 5.54 -7.00 -7.78
C MET A 79 6.86 -7.09 -8.56
N ALA A 80 8.00 -6.86 -7.91
CA ALA A 80 9.32 -6.99 -8.54
C ALA A 80 9.71 -8.46 -8.80
N ALA A 81 9.28 -9.38 -7.94
CA ALA A 81 9.53 -10.81 -8.05
C ALA A 81 8.57 -11.52 -9.04
N ALA A 82 7.42 -10.92 -9.34
CA ALA A 82 6.41 -11.52 -10.21
C ALA A 82 6.96 -11.84 -11.62
N PRO A 83 6.83 -13.08 -12.11
CA PRO A 83 7.33 -13.46 -13.43
C PRO A 83 6.73 -12.62 -14.55
N ALA A 84 7.51 -12.26 -15.57
CA ALA A 84 7.10 -11.37 -16.67
C ALA A 84 5.86 -11.83 -17.47
N HIS A 85 5.56 -13.13 -17.48
CA HIS A 85 4.42 -13.71 -18.18
C HIS A 85 3.11 -13.65 -17.38
N VAL A 86 3.17 -13.33 -16.09
CA VAL A 86 1.98 -13.12 -15.25
C VAL A 86 1.43 -11.73 -15.56
N ARG A 87 0.13 -11.64 -15.79
CA ARG A 87 -0.57 -10.37 -16.05
C ARG A 87 -0.36 -9.39 -14.89
N LEU A 88 -0.17 -8.11 -15.21
CA LEU A 88 -0.01 -7.06 -14.21
C LEU A 88 -1.16 -7.05 -13.19
N ALA A 89 -2.40 -7.23 -13.65
CA ALA A 89 -3.59 -7.27 -12.77
C ALA A 89 -3.53 -8.43 -11.76
N ASP A 90 -3.10 -9.61 -12.19
CA ASP A 90 -3.01 -10.80 -11.35
C ASP A 90 -1.86 -10.67 -10.35
N ALA A 91 -0.68 -10.26 -10.82
CA ALA A 91 0.50 -10.03 -9.97
C ALA A 91 0.23 -9.01 -8.87
N LEU A 92 -0.43 -7.90 -9.22
CA LEU A 92 -0.82 -6.86 -8.28
C LEU A 92 -1.84 -7.38 -7.26
N THR A 93 -2.88 -8.07 -7.73
CA THR A 93 -3.94 -8.58 -6.86
C THR A 93 -3.38 -9.55 -5.83
N GLU A 94 -2.58 -10.52 -6.26
CA GLU A 94 -1.97 -11.48 -5.35
C GLU A 94 -0.97 -10.81 -4.39
N ALA A 95 -0.15 -9.87 -4.87
CA ALA A 95 0.79 -9.12 -4.03
C ALA A 95 0.08 -8.34 -2.89
N VAL A 96 -1.09 -7.75 -3.17
CA VAL A 96 -1.90 -7.05 -2.17
C VAL A 96 -2.57 -8.03 -1.22
N LEU A 97 -3.18 -9.11 -1.73
CA LEU A 97 -3.89 -10.09 -0.92
C LEU A 97 -2.99 -10.81 0.08
N GLU A 98 -1.76 -11.16 -0.32
CA GLU A 98 -0.79 -11.85 0.52
C GLU A 98 -0.53 -11.10 1.84
N GLN A 99 -0.59 -9.77 1.82
CA GLN A 99 -0.39 -8.92 3.00
C GLN A 99 -1.46 -9.10 4.08
N TYR A 100 -2.59 -9.72 3.77
CA TYR A 100 -3.71 -9.88 4.70
C TYR A 100 -3.92 -11.34 5.12
N THR A 101 -2.96 -12.22 4.84
CA THR A 101 -3.09 -13.67 5.05
C THR A 101 -2.20 -14.24 6.16
N GLU A 102 -1.07 -13.61 6.51
CA GLU A 102 -0.17 -14.17 7.52
C GLU A 102 -0.69 -14.00 8.96
N PRO A 103 -0.33 -14.90 9.90
CA PRO A 103 -0.71 -14.76 11.32
C PRO A 103 -0.19 -13.47 11.97
N ARG A 104 1.03 -13.02 11.61
CA ARG A 104 1.58 -11.75 12.11
C ARG A 104 0.74 -10.56 11.64
N ASP A 105 0.30 -10.59 10.38
CA ASP A 105 -0.54 -9.54 9.81
C ASP A 105 -1.88 -9.45 10.54
N ARG A 106 -2.40 -10.58 11.03
CA ARG A 106 -3.62 -10.63 11.84
C ARG A 106 -3.46 -9.86 13.15
N ASP A 107 -2.40 -10.05 13.91
CA ASP A 107 -2.22 -9.39 15.21
C ASP A 107 -2.07 -7.86 15.06
N GLU A 108 -1.29 -7.42 14.07
CA GLU A 108 -1.13 -6.01 13.75
C GLU A 108 -2.44 -5.38 13.23
N LEU A 109 -3.21 -6.10 12.41
CA LEU A 109 -4.54 -5.67 11.97
C LEU A 109 -5.52 -5.60 13.13
N LEU A 110 -5.53 -6.60 14.03
CA LEU A 110 -6.39 -6.61 15.22
C LEU A 110 -6.11 -5.41 16.13
N LEU A 111 -4.83 -5.06 16.31
CA LEU A 111 -4.44 -3.84 17.04
C LEU A 111 -5.06 -2.58 16.41
N ILE A 112 -5.02 -2.47 15.08
CA ILE A 112 -5.61 -1.35 14.35
C ILE A 112 -7.13 -1.33 14.51
N ILE A 113 -7.79 -2.47 14.28
CA ILE A 113 -9.26 -2.59 14.30
C ILE A 113 -9.84 -2.29 15.69
N ALA A 114 -9.14 -2.72 16.75
CA ALA A 114 -9.59 -2.55 18.13
C ALA A 114 -9.61 -1.09 18.59
N SER A 115 -8.96 -0.16 17.89
CA SER A 115 -8.88 1.25 18.28
C SER A 115 -9.47 2.17 17.19
N PRO A 116 -10.55 2.93 17.46
CA PRO A 116 -11.11 3.88 16.49
C PRO A 116 -10.08 4.85 15.91
N ALA A 117 -9.22 5.43 16.76
CA ALA A 117 -8.20 6.39 16.31
C ALA A 117 -7.14 5.76 15.40
N LEU A 118 -6.78 4.50 15.62
CA LEU A 118 -5.88 3.77 14.72
C LEU A 118 -6.57 3.40 13.41
N ARG A 119 -7.85 3.04 13.43
CA ARG A 119 -8.63 2.75 12.21
C ARG A 119 -8.66 3.96 11.27
N ASP A 120 -9.03 5.13 11.80
CA ASP A 120 -9.12 6.35 10.99
C ASP A 120 -7.76 6.71 10.40
N THR A 121 -6.71 6.67 11.23
CA THR A 121 -5.34 6.93 10.78
C THR A 121 -4.87 5.90 9.74
N PHE A 122 -5.21 4.62 9.89
CA PHE A 122 -4.86 3.57 8.94
C PHE A 122 -5.50 3.80 7.57
N LEU A 123 -6.79 4.16 7.55
CA LEU A 123 -7.51 4.48 6.32
C LEU A 123 -6.95 5.72 5.61
N ASP A 124 -6.50 6.73 6.36
CA ASP A 124 -5.89 7.95 5.80
C ASP A 124 -4.50 7.70 5.21
N THR A 125 -3.78 6.69 5.71
CA THR A 125 -2.42 6.37 5.26
C THR A 125 -2.35 5.50 4.01
N THR A 126 -3.45 4.95 3.51
CA THR A 126 -3.42 4.05 2.34
C THR A 126 -2.88 4.72 1.08
N ALA A 127 -2.98 6.05 0.96
CA ALA A 127 -2.41 6.81 -0.16
C ALA A 127 -0.88 6.85 -0.16
N ALA A 128 -0.21 6.51 0.96
CA ALA A 128 1.25 6.53 1.04
C ALA A 128 1.92 5.49 0.12
N ILE A 129 1.22 4.38 -0.19
CA ILE A 129 1.71 3.34 -1.11
C ILE A 129 1.78 3.79 -2.57
N GLU A 130 1.09 4.88 -2.93
CA GLU A 130 0.92 5.29 -4.33
C GLU A 130 2.25 5.50 -5.06
N HIS A 131 3.20 6.20 -4.44
CA HIS A 131 4.48 6.49 -5.06
C HIS A 131 5.36 5.24 -5.28
N PRO A 132 5.62 4.40 -4.24
CA PRO A 132 6.40 3.18 -4.45
C PRO A 132 5.69 2.19 -5.39
N LEU A 133 4.36 2.12 -5.35
CA LEU A 133 3.59 1.26 -6.25
C LEU A 133 3.60 1.76 -7.70
N ALA A 134 3.49 3.07 -7.92
CA ALA A 134 3.61 3.67 -9.26
C ALA A 134 4.98 3.36 -9.87
N THR A 135 6.04 3.42 -9.06
CA THR A 135 7.39 3.02 -9.50
C THR A 135 7.43 1.55 -9.91
N ALA A 136 6.80 0.65 -9.14
CA ALA A 136 6.75 -0.78 -9.47
C ALA A 136 5.94 -1.06 -10.75
N ILE A 137 4.77 -0.42 -10.89
CA ILE A 137 3.93 -0.51 -12.10
C ILE A 137 4.69 0.03 -13.31
N GLY A 138 5.30 1.21 -13.19
CA GLY A 138 6.03 1.82 -14.30
C GLY A 138 7.22 0.98 -14.76
N ARG A 139 7.97 0.35 -13.83
CA ARG A 139 9.01 -0.62 -14.19
C ARG A 139 8.46 -1.80 -14.98
N ARG A 140 7.26 -2.29 -14.63
CA ARG A 140 6.60 -3.38 -15.33
C ARG A 140 6.17 -2.98 -16.75
N LEU A 141 5.71 -1.75 -16.91
CA LEU A 141 5.30 -1.17 -18.19
C LEU A 141 6.48 -0.65 -19.03
N GLY A 142 7.71 -0.71 -18.53
CA GLY A 142 8.90 -0.21 -19.21
C GLY A 142 9.11 1.31 -19.15
N ASP A 143 8.25 2.05 -18.44
CA ASP A 143 8.38 3.49 -18.20
C ASP A 143 7.88 3.89 -16.80
N THR A 144 8.81 4.35 -15.96
CA THR A 144 8.59 4.72 -14.56
C THR A 144 7.98 6.09 -14.34
N ASP A 145 7.92 6.96 -15.35
CA ASP A 145 7.44 8.35 -15.18
C ASP A 145 6.13 8.62 -15.95
N THR A 146 5.37 7.56 -16.24
CA THR A 146 4.08 7.72 -16.92
C THR A 146 3.01 8.23 -15.94
N PRO A 147 2.21 9.24 -16.35
CA PRO A 147 0.97 9.58 -15.65
C PRO A 147 0.06 8.35 -15.48
N THR A 148 0.09 7.41 -16.42
CA THR A 148 -0.62 6.14 -16.38
C THR A 148 -0.27 5.32 -15.13
N ALA A 149 1.01 5.07 -14.85
CA ALA A 149 1.43 4.29 -13.67
C ALA A 149 1.00 4.96 -12.35
N ARG A 150 1.05 6.30 -12.29
CA ARG A 150 0.59 7.07 -11.12
C ARG A 150 -0.91 6.97 -10.92
N VAL A 151 -1.71 7.10 -11.99
CA VAL A 151 -3.17 6.97 -11.93
C VAL A 151 -3.58 5.55 -11.54
N LEU A 152 -2.93 4.53 -12.09
CA LEU A 152 -3.17 3.14 -11.72
C LEU A 152 -2.85 2.91 -10.24
N ALA A 153 -1.69 3.36 -9.75
CA ALA A 153 -1.32 3.22 -8.34
C ALA A 153 -2.30 3.93 -7.39
N ALA A 154 -2.73 5.16 -7.72
CA ALA A 154 -3.73 5.90 -6.96
C ALA A 154 -5.09 5.18 -6.95
N SER A 155 -5.48 4.60 -8.08
CA SER A 155 -6.72 3.82 -8.20
C SER A 155 -6.67 2.56 -7.33
N VAL A 156 -5.52 1.87 -7.29
CA VAL A 156 -5.30 0.70 -6.43
C VAL A 156 -5.34 1.08 -4.96
N ALA A 157 -4.66 2.15 -4.56
CA ALA A 157 -4.72 2.67 -3.19
C ALA A 157 -6.15 3.02 -2.77
N ALA A 158 -6.94 3.62 -3.67
CA ALA A 158 -8.35 3.92 -3.44
C ALA A 158 -9.21 2.64 -3.32
N ALA A 159 -8.99 1.64 -4.18
CA ALA A 159 -9.70 0.36 -4.12
C ALA A 159 -9.44 -0.37 -2.79
N VAL A 160 -8.18 -0.43 -2.35
CA VAL A 160 -7.80 -1.00 -1.05
C VAL A 160 -8.45 -0.22 0.10
N ARG A 161 -8.43 1.11 0.05
CA ARG A 161 -9.09 1.95 1.07
C ARG A 161 -10.59 1.68 1.16
N ILE A 162 -11.28 1.55 0.02
CA ILE A 162 -12.72 1.28 -0.01
C ILE A 162 -13.03 -0.12 0.56
N ALA A 163 -12.27 -1.14 0.15
CA ALA A 163 -12.42 -2.50 0.69
C ALA A 163 -12.19 -2.54 2.21
N LEU A 164 -11.18 -1.82 2.71
CA LEU A 164 -10.92 -1.69 4.14
C LEU A 164 -12.03 -0.92 4.87
N GLN A 165 -12.55 0.16 4.28
CA GLN A 165 -13.66 0.92 4.86
C GLN A 165 -14.90 0.05 5.03
N GLU A 166 -15.25 -0.73 4.00
CA GLU A 166 -16.39 -1.65 4.03
C GLU A 166 -16.17 -2.76 5.05
N TRP A 167 -14.98 -3.35 5.07
CA TRP A 167 -14.62 -4.38 6.04
C TRP A 167 -14.69 -3.89 7.49
N LEU A 168 -14.32 -2.63 7.74
CA LEU A 168 -14.34 -1.98 9.04
C LEU A 168 -15.71 -1.37 9.41
N GLN A 169 -16.73 -1.44 8.55
CA GLN A 169 -18.07 -1.01 8.92
C GLN A 169 -18.65 -1.97 9.98
N PRO A 170 -19.23 -1.44 11.07
CA PRO A 170 -20.03 -2.27 11.98
C PRO A 170 -21.19 -2.91 11.19
N PRO A 171 -21.56 -4.18 11.47
CA PRO A 171 -22.73 -4.77 10.84
C PRO A 171 -23.97 -3.89 11.12
N ALA A 172 -24.83 -3.73 10.13
CA ALA A 172 -25.99 -2.81 10.16
C ALA A 172 -27.04 -3.12 11.26
N ALA A 173 -26.86 -4.18 12.05
CA ALA A 173 -27.74 -4.52 13.16
C ALA A 173 -27.17 -4.01 14.48
N PRO A 174 -27.92 -3.18 15.26
CA PRO A 174 -27.46 -2.73 16.56
C PRO A 174 -27.52 -3.90 17.55
N LEU A 175 -26.42 -4.62 17.72
CA LEU A 175 -26.24 -5.50 18.87
C LEU A 175 -25.65 -4.68 20.03
N ALA A 176 -26.34 -4.77 21.15
CA ALA A 176 -26.14 -4.07 22.39
C ALA A 176 -24.66 -3.80 22.77
N ALA A 177 -24.38 -2.55 23.10
CA ALA A 177 -23.34 -2.10 24.04
C ALA A 177 -22.01 -2.90 24.03
N GLY A 178 -21.29 -2.84 22.92
CA GLY A 178 -19.89 -3.25 22.86
C GLY A 178 -19.30 -2.81 21.55
N GLY A 179 -18.46 -1.77 21.56
CA GLY A 179 -17.86 -1.15 20.37
C GLY A 179 -16.86 -2.02 19.60
N LEU A 180 -17.03 -3.35 19.59
CA LEU A 180 -16.34 -4.25 18.70
C LEU A 180 -16.97 -4.14 17.30
N VAL A 181 -16.17 -3.65 16.36
CA VAL A 181 -16.45 -3.84 14.94
C VAL A 181 -16.23 -5.32 14.62
N VAL A 182 -17.30 -6.04 14.31
CA VAL A 182 -17.21 -7.37 13.70
C VAL A 182 -17.03 -7.13 12.20
N PRO A 183 -15.92 -7.56 11.59
CA PRO A 183 -15.70 -7.31 10.19
C PRO A 183 -16.75 -8.01 9.33
N SER A 184 -17.32 -7.29 8.38
CA SER A 184 -18.31 -7.84 7.45
C SER A 184 -17.58 -8.61 6.34
N GLY A 185 -17.77 -9.93 6.26
CA GLY A 185 -17.18 -10.77 5.21
C GLY A 185 -15.67 -11.03 5.33
N SER A 186 -15.12 -11.73 4.33
CA SER A 186 -13.67 -11.95 4.24
C SER A 186 -13.01 -10.72 3.61
N LEU A 187 -12.06 -10.09 4.32
CA LEU A 187 -11.28 -8.96 3.79
C LEU A 187 -10.66 -9.27 2.42
N THR A 188 -10.20 -10.51 2.22
CA THR A 188 -9.63 -10.97 0.96
C THR A 188 -10.63 -10.93 -0.18
N GLU A 189 -11.90 -11.21 0.06
CA GLU A 189 -12.96 -11.15 -0.97
C GLU A 189 -13.31 -9.71 -1.32
N LEU A 190 -13.38 -8.82 -0.32
CA LEU A 190 -13.60 -7.39 -0.54
C LEU A 190 -12.44 -6.78 -1.34
N LEU A 191 -11.19 -7.11 -0.99
CA LEU A 191 -10.01 -6.67 -1.72
C LEU A 191 -10.01 -7.21 -3.15
N ARG A 192 -10.28 -8.50 -3.35
CA ARG A 192 -10.34 -9.12 -4.68
C ARG A 192 -11.41 -8.46 -5.55
N SER A 193 -12.60 -8.23 -5.00
CA SER A 193 -13.71 -7.57 -5.69
C SER A 193 -13.35 -6.12 -6.08
N ALA A 194 -12.80 -5.34 -5.14
CA ALA A 194 -12.43 -3.95 -5.40
C ALA A 194 -11.31 -3.83 -6.45
N LEU A 195 -10.30 -4.71 -6.41
CA LEU A 195 -9.20 -4.71 -7.36
C LEU A 195 -9.61 -5.21 -8.75
N ALA A 196 -10.57 -6.13 -8.85
CA ALA A 196 -11.09 -6.63 -10.12
C ALA A 196 -11.70 -5.53 -10.99
N VAL A 197 -12.25 -4.46 -10.39
CA VAL A 197 -12.74 -3.27 -11.10
C VAL A 197 -11.64 -2.60 -11.93
N LEU A 198 -10.38 -2.70 -11.48
CA LEU A 198 -9.23 -2.06 -12.12
C LEU A 198 -8.55 -2.96 -13.18
N ALA A 199 -8.89 -4.25 -13.24
CA ALA A 199 -8.24 -5.20 -14.14
C ALA A 199 -8.24 -4.74 -15.61
N PRO A 200 -9.35 -4.27 -16.21
CA PRO A 200 -9.35 -3.83 -17.60
C PRO A 200 -8.39 -2.66 -17.89
N ALA A 201 -8.23 -1.75 -16.93
CA ALA A 201 -7.32 -0.61 -17.08
C ALA A 201 -5.84 -1.04 -16.95
N LEU A 202 -5.55 -2.00 -16.08
CA LEU A 202 -4.22 -2.60 -15.92
C LEU A 202 -3.83 -3.41 -17.16
N ASP A 203 -4.77 -4.18 -17.72
CA ASP A 203 -4.57 -4.96 -18.95
C ASP A 203 -4.30 -4.05 -20.14
N ALA A 204 -5.11 -3.00 -20.34
CA ALA A 204 -4.92 -2.05 -21.44
C ALA A 204 -3.56 -1.33 -21.36
N ALA A 205 -3.07 -1.03 -20.14
CA ALA A 205 -1.76 -0.44 -19.95
C ALA A 205 -0.62 -1.43 -20.28
N GLU A 206 -0.77 -2.69 -19.91
CA GLU A 206 0.19 -3.76 -20.21
C GLU A 206 0.26 -4.06 -21.72
N GLU A 207 -0.88 -4.11 -22.39
CA GLU A 207 -0.97 -4.29 -23.86
C GLU A 207 -0.34 -3.12 -24.61
N GLY A 208 -0.62 -1.88 -24.19
CA GLY A 208 -0.02 -0.67 -24.78
C GLY A 208 1.50 -0.59 -24.61
N ALA A 209 2.05 -1.22 -23.57
CA ALA A 209 3.48 -1.29 -23.31
C ALA A 209 4.22 -2.36 -24.14
N GLN A 210 3.51 -3.35 -24.69
CA GLN A 210 4.10 -4.41 -25.52
C GLN A 210 4.28 -3.92 -26.97
N PRO A 211 5.51 -3.61 -27.43
CA PRO A 211 5.71 -3.13 -28.79
C PRO A 211 5.73 -4.33 -29.74
N GLY A 212 4.57 -4.73 -30.28
CA GLY A 212 4.55 -5.76 -31.32
C GLY A 212 3.21 -6.32 -31.81
N ALA A 213 2.13 -6.27 -31.04
CA ALA A 213 0.92 -7.04 -31.41
C ALA A 213 -0.03 -6.37 -32.43
N HIS A 214 0.12 -5.07 -32.69
CA HIS A 214 -0.86 -4.31 -33.51
C HIS A 214 -0.38 -3.85 -34.90
N GLN A 215 0.86 -4.17 -35.30
CA GLN A 215 1.35 -3.79 -36.64
C GLN A 215 1.24 -4.89 -37.71
N SER A 216 0.78 -6.10 -37.39
CA SER A 216 0.72 -7.20 -38.37
C SER A 216 -0.57 -7.30 -39.19
N THR A 217 -1.66 -6.63 -38.78
CA THR A 217 -2.98 -6.79 -39.47
C THR A 217 -3.24 -5.76 -40.58
N ARG A 218 -2.38 -4.75 -40.77
CA ARG A 218 -2.60 -3.70 -41.80
C ARG A 218 -1.80 -3.86 -43.10
N ALA A 219 -0.87 -4.81 -43.19
CA ALA A 219 0.03 -4.92 -44.35
C ALA A 219 -0.44 -5.91 -45.44
N THR A 220 -1.49 -6.70 -45.21
CA THR A 220 -1.97 -7.70 -46.19
C THR A 220 -3.17 -7.25 -47.02
N ASP A 221 -3.84 -6.14 -46.69
CA ASP A 221 -5.03 -5.69 -47.44
C ASP A 221 -4.72 -4.67 -48.56
N ASP A 222 -3.52 -4.10 -48.60
CA ASP A 222 -3.15 -3.08 -49.61
C ASP A 222 -2.45 -3.68 -50.86
N ALA A 223 -2.18 -4.98 -50.86
CA ALA A 223 -1.58 -5.68 -52.01
C ALA A 223 -2.61 -6.26 -53.00
N ALA A 224 -3.90 -6.24 -52.67
CA ALA A 224 -4.95 -6.85 -53.50
C ALA A 224 -5.71 -5.85 -54.41
N SER A 225 -5.48 -4.53 -54.28
CA SER A 225 -6.26 -3.51 -54.99
C SER A 225 -5.54 -2.82 -56.16
N THR A 226 -4.34 -3.25 -56.54
CA THR A 226 -3.64 -2.76 -57.75
C THR A 226 -3.44 -3.90 -58.76
N SER A 227 -4.54 -4.46 -59.25
CA SER A 227 -4.59 -5.21 -60.52
C SER A 227 -6.05 -5.44 -60.91
N GLN A 228 -6.67 -4.41 -61.50
CA GLN A 228 -7.67 -4.55 -62.57
C GLN A 228 -7.97 -3.19 -63.20
#